data_AF-Q22YN0-F1
#
_entry.id   AF-Q22YN0-F1
#
_cell.length_a   1.000
_cell.length_b   1.000
_cell.length_c   1.000
_cell.angle_alpha   90.00
_cell.angle_beta   90.00
_cell.angle_gamma   90.00
#
_symmetry.space_group_name_H-M   'P 1'
#
loop_
_entity.id
_entity.type
_entity.pdbx_description
1 polymer ?
#
loop_
_entity_poly.entity_id
_entity_poly.type
_entity_poly.pdbx_seq_one_letter_code
_entity_poly.pdbx_strand_id
1 'polypeptide(L)'
;MSKTIILALLATYMISITLAASNSPTCSSHLAFAKAKNVLTNVLQSDSKGKSKNEALQKQFQNAKPANRTAADLGVCSQYANQNSCCDKNMVKLIDTAALLKVKPILQSKSAFQKLVSVYVTQVTKNCSNTVLPSTPLTFDAIFANTTLKVLQANKTAQATCRINFAKAISSFTRGALCSICAGVEKINDYFNAQGQLKVSQSSVNTFLQSTDQAISCTASFFTPSNIELIVKELNAAYIKNNDKCGANVLDNIKTIFANPKISNDDGKGGKVCKGTTIFGDNSACENILQGDASLEKKLRLLRAEEEEINRLLQASSDAVIDPNGVSVYTTSNSDNQIDETGNGIAPNFDQISTNNSIMIGFTALSISLFALLF
;
A
#
# COMPACT_ATOMS: atom_id res chain seq x y z
N MET A 1 -60.86 34.52 -10.41
CA MET A 1 -59.42 34.21 -10.56
C MET A 1 -59.29 32.88 -11.29
N SER A 2 -58.63 32.87 -12.45
CA SER A 2 -58.49 31.67 -13.28
C SER A 2 -57.71 30.58 -12.53
N LYS A 3 -58.15 29.32 -12.62
CA LYS A 3 -57.47 28.14 -12.07
C LYS A 3 -55.99 28.05 -12.51
N THR A 4 -55.65 28.65 -13.65
CA THR A 4 -54.27 28.75 -14.16
C THR A 4 -53.36 29.67 -13.34
N ILE A 5 -53.89 30.72 -12.70
CA ILE A 5 -53.12 31.65 -11.88
C ILE A 5 -52.78 31.01 -10.52
N ILE A 6 -53.69 30.21 -9.98
CA ILE A 6 -53.49 29.45 -8.73
C ILE A 6 -52.44 28.34 -8.94
N LEU A 7 -52.46 27.65 -10.10
CA LEU A 7 -51.42 26.67 -10.44
C LEU A 7 -50.05 27.30 -10.66
N ALA A 8 -49.98 28.46 -11.31
CA ALA A 8 -48.72 29.18 -11.51
C ALA A 8 -48.12 29.66 -10.19
N LEU A 9 -48.96 30.15 -9.26
CA LEU A 9 -48.53 30.58 -7.92
C LEU A 9 -48.05 29.41 -7.04
N LEU A 10 -48.72 28.26 -7.09
CA LEU A 10 -48.28 27.03 -6.40
C LEU A 10 -46.97 26.48 -6.98
N ALA A 11 -46.77 26.56 -8.31
CA ALA A 11 -45.52 26.18 -8.95
C ALA A 11 -44.36 27.11 -8.55
N THR A 12 -44.58 28.43 -8.50
CA THR A 12 -43.55 29.38 -8.04
C THR A 12 -43.26 29.30 -6.54
N TYR A 13 -44.23 28.90 -5.72
CA TYR A 13 -44.00 28.67 -4.28
C TYR A 13 -43.18 27.38 -4.04
N MET A 14 -43.38 26.33 -4.85
CA MET A 14 -42.56 25.12 -4.82
C MET A 14 -41.13 25.32 -5.37
N ILE A 15 -40.93 26.25 -6.30
CA ILE A 15 -39.59 26.62 -6.80
C ILE A 15 -38.82 27.48 -5.78
N SER A 16 -39.52 28.23 -4.92
CA SER A 16 -38.89 29.11 -3.92
C SER A 16 -38.49 28.38 -2.62
N ILE A 17 -39.02 27.18 -2.36
CA ILE A 17 -38.71 26.38 -1.16
C ILE A 17 -37.55 25.39 -1.40
N THR A 18 -37.09 25.22 -2.65
CA THR A 18 -35.98 24.30 -2.97
C THR A 18 -34.59 24.95 -3.02
N LEU A 19 -34.48 26.27 -2.87
CA LEU A 19 -33.20 27.00 -2.81
C LEU A 19 -32.69 27.27 -1.38
N ALA A 20 -33.40 26.76 -0.37
CA ALA A 20 -32.88 26.60 0.99
C ALA A 20 -32.52 25.12 1.27
N ALA A 21 -32.12 24.37 0.24
CA ALA A 21 -31.41 23.11 0.41
C ALA A 21 -30.02 23.42 1.01
N SER A 22 -30.02 23.51 2.33
CA SER A 22 -28.96 23.14 3.26
C SER A 22 -27.65 22.72 2.61
N ASN A 23 -26.53 23.31 3.08
CA ASN A 23 -25.16 22.82 2.93
C ASN A 23 -24.98 21.43 3.58
N SER A 24 -25.81 20.46 3.21
CA SER A 24 -25.76 19.09 3.68
C SER A 24 -24.58 18.42 2.98
N PRO A 25 -23.62 17.87 3.73
CA PRO A 25 -22.46 17.22 3.13
C PRO A 25 -22.91 16.13 2.15
N THR A 26 -22.38 16.21 0.92
CA THR A 26 -22.70 15.29 -0.18
C THR A 26 -21.54 14.33 -0.41
N CYS A 27 -21.79 13.22 -1.11
CA CYS A 27 -20.72 12.31 -1.51
C CYS A 27 -19.69 12.98 -2.44
N SER A 28 -20.11 13.93 -3.27
CA SER A 28 -19.21 14.69 -4.14
C SER A 28 -18.23 15.59 -3.38
N SER A 29 -18.59 16.07 -2.18
CA SER A 29 -17.76 16.93 -1.34
C SER A 29 -17.11 16.17 -0.17
N HIS A 30 -17.08 14.84 -0.21
CA HIS A 30 -16.59 14.01 0.89
C HIS A 30 -15.07 14.14 1.07
N LEU A 31 -14.62 14.69 2.20
CA LEU A 31 -13.22 15.05 2.43
C LEU A 31 -12.26 13.85 2.36
N ALA A 32 -12.61 12.71 2.97
CA ALA A 32 -11.78 11.50 2.88
C ALA A 32 -11.63 11.01 1.43
N PHE A 33 -12.71 11.06 0.64
CA PHE A 33 -12.70 10.62 -0.74
C PHE A 33 -11.81 11.52 -1.61
N ALA A 34 -11.84 12.83 -1.37
CA ALA A 34 -10.98 13.79 -2.07
C ALA A 34 -9.48 13.48 -1.91
N LYS A 35 -9.07 12.92 -0.76
CA LYS A 35 -7.69 12.47 -0.50
C LYS A 35 -7.41 11.07 -1.03
N ALA A 36 -8.28 10.11 -0.71
CA ALA A 36 -8.11 8.69 -1.01
C ALA A 36 -8.17 8.36 -2.52
N LYS A 37 -8.91 9.14 -3.31
CA LYS A 37 -9.06 8.88 -4.76
C LYS A 37 -7.72 8.78 -5.49
N ASN A 38 -6.74 9.60 -5.10
CA ASN A 38 -5.42 9.59 -5.74
C ASN A 38 -4.63 8.33 -5.38
N VAL A 39 -4.72 7.88 -4.12
CA VAL A 39 -4.12 6.63 -3.67
C VAL A 39 -4.72 5.45 -4.45
N LEU A 40 -6.05 5.37 -4.54
CA LEU A 40 -6.75 4.33 -5.31
C LEU A 40 -6.33 4.34 -6.78
N THR A 41 -6.30 5.51 -7.42
CA THR A 41 -5.87 5.65 -8.81
C THR A 41 -4.43 5.19 -8.99
N ASN A 42 -3.50 5.64 -8.15
CA ASN A 42 -2.08 5.29 -8.26
C ASN A 42 -1.82 3.79 -8.07
N VAL A 43 -2.56 3.14 -7.18
CA VAL A 43 -2.44 1.69 -6.93
C VAL A 43 -3.03 0.88 -8.08
N LEU A 44 -4.16 1.31 -8.64
CA LEU A 44 -4.94 0.53 -9.60
C LEU A 44 -4.61 0.86 -11.06
N GLN A 45 -3.82 1.91 -11.34
CA GLN A 45 -3.53 2.37 -12.71
C GLN A 45 -2.79 1.35 -13.59
N SER A 46 -2.00 0.45 -12.99
CA SER A 46 -1.22 -0.55 -13.72
C SER A 46 -2.04 -1.76 -14.15
N ASP A 47 -3.23 -1.96 -13.58
CA ASP A 47 -4.18 -3.02 -13.96
C ASP A 47 -5.34 -2.40 -14.75
N SER A 48 -5.52 -2.79 -16.01
CA SER A 48 -6.54 -2.21 -16.88
C SER A 48 -7.97 -2.42 -16.38
N LYS A 49 -8.27 -3.61 -15.81
CA LYS A 49 -9.58 -3.89 -15.19
C LYS A 49 -9.73 -3.10 -13.90
N GLY A 50 -8.72 -3.09 -13.04
CA GLY A 50 -8.70 -2.34 -11.79
C GLY A 50 -8.92 -0.84 -12.01
N LYS A 51 -8.23 -0.25 -12.98
CA LYS A 51 -8.41 1.14 -13.42
C LYS A 51 -9.85 1.43 -13.83
N SER A 52 -10.41 0.62 -14.73
CA SER A 52 -11.79 0.81 -15.21
C SER A 52 -12.83 0.70 -14.08
N LYS A 53 -12.67 -0.29 -13.19
CA LYS A 53 -13.54 -0.46 -12.02
C LYS A 53 -13.44 0.71 -11.05
N ASN A 54 -12.22 1.19 -10.79
CA ASN A 54 -11.97 2.36 -9.95
C ASN A 54 -12.67 3.60 -10.50
N GLU A 55 -12.48 3.93 -11.79
CA GLU A 55 -13.11 5.09 -12.41
C GLU A 55 -14.64 5.04 -12.33
N ALA A 56 -15.23 3.86 -12.57
CA ALA A 56 -16.67 3.67 -12.46
C ALA A 56 -17.18 3.81 -11.02
N LEU A 57 -16.51 3.17 -10.05
CA LEU A 57 -16.90 3.24 -8.63
C LEU A 57 -16.69 4.64 -8.04
N GLN A 58 -15.66 5.38 -8.46
CA GLN A 58 -15.47 6.78 -8.06
C GLN A 58 -16.64 7.65 -8.53
N LYS A 59 -17.10 7.47 -9.78
CA LYS A 59 -18.29 8.18 -10.30
C LYS A 59 -19.56 7.77 -9.56
N GLN A 60 -19.73 6.48 -9.25
CA GLN A 60 -20.89 6.03 -8.47
C GLN A 60 -20.89 6.63 -7.08
N PHE A 61 -19.74 6.64 -6.39
CA PHE A 61 -19.58 7.25 -5.08
C PHE A 61 -19.98 8.71 -5.11
N GLN A 62 -19.42 9.51 -6.03
CA GLN A 62 -19.71 10.94 -6.13
C GLN A 62 -21.19 11.26 -6.34
N ASN A 63 -21.90 10.41 -7.09
CA ASN A 63 -23.32 10.56 -7.39
C ASN A 63 -24.25 9.80 -6.43
N ALA A 64 -23.69 9.10 -5.43
CA ALA A 64 -24.48 8.32 -4.50
C ALA A 64 -25.34 9.24 -3.63
N LYS A 65 -26.53 8.75 -3.27
CA LYS A 65 -27.30 9.31 -2.16
C LYS A 65 -26.83 8.59 -0.89
N PRO A 66 -26.31 9.31 0.12
CA PRO A 66 -25.90 8.70 1.38
C PRO A 66 -27.04 7.87 1.98
N ALA A 67 -26.72 6.66 2.42
CA ALA A 67 -27.70 5.74 3.01
C ALA A 67 -27.10 5.05 4.23
N ASN A 68 -27.94 4.69 5.19
CA ASN A 68 -27.51 3.94 6.36
C ASN A 68 -26.96 2.57 5.92
N ARG A 69 -25.70 2.26 6.24
CA ARG A 69 -25.04 1.01 5.85
C ARG A 69 -24.78 0.12 7.05
N THR A 70 -25.05 -1.17 6.90
CA THR A 70 -24.76 -2.18 7.91
C THR A 70 -23.29 -2.60 7.89
N ALA A 71 -22.83 -3.29 8.93
CA ALA A 71 -21.49 -3.90 8.93
C ALA A 71 -21.30 -4.90 7.77
N ALA A 72 -22.35 -5.60 7.33
CA ALA A 72 -22.30 -6.52 6.20
C ALA A 72 -22.12 -5.80 4.86
N ASP A 73 -22.67 -4.59 4.72
CA ASP A 73 -22.46 -3.74 3.54
C ASP A 73 -21.04 -3.19 3.49
N LEU A 74 -20.46 -2.89 4.66
CA LEU A 74 -19.18 -2.22 4.79
C LEU A 74 -17.98 -3.14 4.98
N GLY A 75 -18.17 -4.44 5.22
CA GLY A 75 -17.09 -5.45 5.26
C GLY A 75 -15.92 -5.03 6.15
N VAL A 76 -14.71 -4.96 5.58
CA VAL A 76 -13.49 -4.51 6.30
C VAL A 76 -13.60 -3.08 6.86
N CYS A 77 -14.51 -2.26 6.33
CA CYS A 77 -14.77 -0.90 6.78
C CYS A 77 -15.96 -0.81 7.76
N SER A 78 -16.33 -1.91 8.44
CA SER A 78 -17.50 -2.00 9.34
C SER A 78 -17.49 -1.02 10.51
N GLN A 79 -16.35 -0.40 10.83
CA GLN A 79 -16.28 0.64 11.87
C GLN A 79 -17.16 1.87 11.59
N TYR A 80 -17.58 2.06 10.34
CA TYR A 80 -18.51 3.13 9.93
C TYR A 80 -19.96 2.65 9.78
N ALA A 81 -20.29 1.46 10.29
CA ALA A 81 -21.65 0.93 10.25
C ALA A 81 -22.64 1.86 10.98
N ASN A 82 -23.89 1.83 10.52
CA ASN A 82 -25.01 2.63 11.00
C ASN A 82 -24.89 4.14 10.76
N GLN A 83 -23.98 4.57 9.88
CA GLN A 83 -23.84 5.95 9.41
C GLN A 83 -24.38 6.11 7.99
N ASN A 84 -24.75 7.33 7.57
CA ASN A 84 -25.20 7.59 6.19
C ASN A 84 -24.00 7.68 5.25
N SER A 85 -23.53 6.52 4.81
CA SER A 85 -22.33 6.37 4.00
C SER A 85 -22.63 6.44 2.49
N CYS A 86 -21.64 6.93 1.74
CA CYS A 86 -21.60 6.88 0.29
C CYS A 86 -21.00 5.57 -0.25
N CYS A 87 -20.36 4.78 0.62
CA CYS A 87 -19.84 3.47 0.25
C CYS A 87 -20.95 2.46 0.02
N ASP A 88 -20.64 1.49 -0.84
CA ASP A 88 -21.35 0.23 -0.97
C ASP A 88 -20.36 -0.94 -0.87
N LYS A 89 -20.88 -2.16 -0.99
CA LYS A 89 -20.09 -3.38 -0.94
C LYS A 89 -19.01 -3.45 -2.03
N ASN A 90 -19.23 -2.83 -3.20
CA ASN A 90 -18.27 -2.86 -4.30
C ASN A 90 -17.10 -1.90 -4.05
N MET A 91 -17.38 -0.71 -3.51
CA MET A 91 -16.35 0.24 -3.08
C MET A 91 -15.47 -0.38 -1.99
N VAL A 92 -16.07 -1.06 -1.01
CA VAL A 92 -15.32 -1.75 0.05
C VAL A 92 -14.44 -2.87 -0.50
N LYS A 93 -14.96 -3.68 -1.44
CA LYS A 93 -14.15 -4.70 -2.12
C LYS A 93 -12.98 -4.08 -2.89
N LEU A 94 -13.20 -2.93 -3.53
CA LEU A 94 -12.14 -2.20 -4.22
C LEU A 94 -11.06 -1.73 -3.23
N ILE A 95 -11.47 -1.18 -2.07
CA ILE A 95 -10.54 -0.77 -1.00
C ILE A 95 -9.67 -1.95 -0.54
N ASP A 96 -10.29 -3.09 -0.24
CA ASP A 96 -9.53 -4.27 0.23
C ASP A 96 -8.55 -4.77 -0.85
N THR A 97 -9.00 -4.80 -2.11
CA THR A 97 -8.16 -5.19 -3.25
C THR A 97 -7.00 -4.20 -3.47
N ALA A 98 -7.27 -2.89 -3.36
CA ALA A 98 -6.25 -1.86 -3.50
C ALA A 98 -5.21 -1.94 -2.37
N ALA A 99 -5.62 -2.20 -1.13
CA ALA A 99 -4.70 -2.38 -0.01
C ALA A 99 -3.70 -3.53 -0.26
N LEU A 100 -4.16 -4.66 -0.83
CA LEU A 100 -3.28 -5.76 -1.22
C LEU A 100 -2.37 -5.37 -2.40
N LEU A 101 -2.92 -4.74 -3.43
CA LEU A 101 -2.13 -4.34 -4.61
C LEU A 101 -1.06 -3.29 -4.27
N LYS A 102 -1.29 -2.44 -3.27
CA LYS A 102 -0.33 -1.46 -2.78
C LYS A 102 0.99 -2.10 -2.36
N VAL A 103 0.96 -3.32 -1.80
CA VAL A 103 2.16 -3.99 -1.29
C VAL A 103 2.83 -4.91 -2.30
N LYS A 104 2.19 -5.18 -3.44
CA LYS A 104 2.74 -6.05 -4.49
C LYS A 104 4.09 -5.54 -5.04
N PRO A 105 4.28 -4.23 -5.36
CA PRO A 105 5.59 -3.72 -5.77
C PRO A 105 6.68 -3.88 -4.70
N ILE A 106 6.32 -3.76 -3.42
CA ILE A 106 7.24 -3.96 -2.28
C ILE A 106 7.74 -5.41 -2.26
N LEU A 107 6.86 -6.38 -2.54
CA LEU A 107 7.15 -7.83 -2.57
C LEU A 107 7.86 -8.29 -3.85
N GLN A 108 7.68 -7.57 -4.96
CA GLN A 108 8.34 -7.89 -6.23
C GLN A 108 9.74 -7.24 -6.35
N SER A 109 9.98 -6.15 -5.63
CA SER A 109 11.29 -5.50 -5.60
C SER A 109 12.35 -6.38 -4.92
N LYS A 110 13.61 -6.24 -5.30
CA LYS A 110 14.67 -7.07 -4.72
C LYS A 110 15.01 -6.66 -3.29
N SER A 111 14.82 -7.55 -2.32
CA SER A 111 15.15 -7.28 -0.91
C SER A 111 16.66 -7.16 -0.70
N ALA A 112 17.10 -6.49 0.36
CA ALA A 112 18.53 -6.41 0.70
C ALA A 112 19.19 -7.79 0.83
N PHE A 113 18.43 -8.82 1.22
CA PHE A 113 18.94 -10.19 1.33
C PHE A 113 19.13 -10.83 -0.05
N GLN A 114 18.20 -10.61 -0.97
CA GLN A 114 18.38 -11.02 -2.37
C GLN A 114 19.54 -10.26 -3.03
N LYS A 115 19.76 -8.99 -2.65
CA LYS A 115 20.93 -8.20 -3.07
C LYS A 115 22.23 -8.80 -2.55
N LEU A 116 22.29 -9.29 -1.30
CA LEU A 116 23.48 -9.96 -0.73
C LEU A 116 23.99 -11.10 -1.62
N VAL A 117 23.11 -11.98 -2.05
CA VAL A 117 23.48 -13.12 -2.92
C VAL A 117 23.94 -12.65 -4.30
N SER A 118 23.38 -11.56 -4.82
CA SER A 118 23.77 -11.02 -6.13
C SER A 118 25.11 -10.30 -6.07
N VAL A 119 25.38 -9.60 -4.97
CA VAL A 119 26.70 -9.05 -4.65
C VAL A 119 27.70 -10.20 -4.49
N TYR A 120 27.34 -11.30 -3.83
CA TYR A 120 28.19 -12.48 -3.72
C TYR A 120 28.62 -13.01 -5.09
N VAL A 121 27.67 -13.29 -5.99
CA VAL A 121 27.97 -13.75 -7.36
C VAL A 121 28.92 -12.77 -8.07
N THR A 122 28.68 -11.47 -7.92
CA THR A 122 29.53 -10.42 -8.50
C THR A 122 30.94 -10.44 -7.92
N GLN A 123 31.09 -10.57 -6.60
CA GLN A 123 32.40 -10.57 -5.95
C GLN A 123 33.18 -11.84 -6.25
N VAL A 124 32.54 -13.01 -6.30
CA VAL A 124 33.19 -14.26 -6.70
C VAL A 124 33.72 -14.15 -8.13
N THR A 125 32.89 -13.70 -9.07
CA THR A 125 33.29 -13.54 -10.48
C THR A 125 34.43 -12.53 -10.66
N LYS A 126 34.48 -11.49 -9.82
CA LYS A 126 35.53 -10.46 -9.88
C LYS A 126 36.85 -10.90 -9.26
N ASN A 127 36.81 -11.67 -8.16
CA ASN A 127 37.99 -11.91 -7.32
C ASN A 127 38.55 -13.33 -7.42
N CYS A 128 37.81 -14.29 -7.99
CA CYS A 128 38.23 -15.68 -8.12
C CYS A 128 38.51 -16.06 -9.59
N SER A 129 39.53 -16.90 -9.81
CA SER A 129 39.80 -17.48 -11.13
C SER A 129 38.72 -18.48 -11.53
N ASN A 130 38.35 -18.54 -12.82
CA ASN A 130 37.41 -19.54 -13.34
C ASN A 130 37.86 -21.00 -13.06
N THR A 131 39.16 -21.24 -12.87
CA THR A 131 39.69 -22.58 -12.54
C THR A 131 39.25 -23.07 -11.16
N VAL A 132 38.98 -22.16 -10.22
CA VAL A 132 38.55 -22.47 -8.86
C VAL A 132 37.04 -22.36 -8.67
N LEU A 133 36.30 -22.06 -9.73
CA LEU A 133 34.84 -21.97 -9.74
C LEU A 133 34.20 -23.22 -10.35
N PRO A 134 32.89 -23.44 -10.17
CA PRO A 134 32.16 -24.51 -10.85
C PRO A 134 32.20 -24.27 -12.36
N SER A 135 32.15 -25.35 -13.14
CA SER A 135 32.12 -25.25 -14.61
C SER A 135 30.84 -24.60 -15.13
N THR A 136 29.72 -24.82 -14.43
CA THR A 136 28.45 -24.14 -14.70
C THR A 136 28.50 -22.73 -14.11
N PRO A 137 28.09 -21.69 -14.86
CA PRO A 137 28.03 -20.32 -14.35
C PRO A 137 27.20 -20.21 -13.08
N LEU A 138 27.76 -19.55 -12.08
CA LEU A 138 27.08 -19.28 -10.82
C LEU A 138 26.07 -18.15 -11.01
N THR A 139 24.79 -18.43 -10.78
CA THR A 139 23.70 -17.44 -10.90
C THR A 139 22.94 -17.28 -9.59
N PHE A 140 22.27 -16.15 -9.44
CA PHE A 140 21.39 -15.87 -8.29
C PHE A 140 20.35 -16.98 -8.09
N ASP A 141 19.63 -17.35 -9.15
CA ASP A 141 18.57 -18.36 -9.08
C ASP A 141 19.12 -19.74 -8.71
N ALA A 142 20.28 -20.13 -9.26
CA ALA A 142 20.91 -21.40 -8.93
C ALA A 142 21.32 -21.48 -7.45
N ILE A 143 21.84 -20.39 -6.88
CA ILE A 143 22.16 -20.34 -5.45
C ILE A 143 20.89 -20.44 -4.61
N PHE A 144 19.84 -19.69 -4.94
CA PHE A 144 18.59 -19.69 -4.18
C PHE A 144 17.84 -21.03 -4.24
N ALA A 145 17.99 -21.77 -5.34
CA ALA A 145 17.43 -23.10 -5.54
C ALA A 145 18.23 -24.21 -4.85
N ASN A 146 19.48 -23.96 -4.44
CA ASN A 146 20.31 -24.96 -3.80
C ASN A 146 19.87 -25.21 -2.35
N THR A 147 19.14 -26.31 -2.13
CA THR A 147 18.60 -26.72 -0.83
C THR A 147 19.64 -27.28 0.13
N THR A 148 20.87 -27.53 -0.32
CA THR A 148 21.96 -28.02 0.53
C THR A 148 22.60 -26.92 1.39
N LEU A 149 22.40 -25.65 1.03
CA LEU A 149 22.87 -24.46 1.76
C LEU A 149 21.97 -24.16 2.96
N LYS A 150 22.14 -24.89 4.05
CA LYS A 150 21.24 -24.85 5.22
C LYS A 150 21.16 -23.46 5.86
N VAL A 151 22.28 -22.76 6.01
CA VAL A 151 22.32 -21.41 6.60
C VAL A 151 21.58 -20.43 5.70
N LEU A 152 21.84 -20.45 4.39
CA LEU A 152 21.13 -19.63 3.41
C LEU A 152 19.62 -19.90 3.43
N GLN A 153 19.19 -21.16 3.40
CA GLN A 153 17.76 -21.50 3.34
C GLN A 153 17.02 -21.13 4.64
N ALA A 154 17.66 -21.29 5.80
CA ALA A 154 17.09 -20.83 7.07
C ALA A 154 16.93 -19.30 7.09
N ASN A 155 17.95 -18.56 6.69
CA ASN A 155 17.90 -17.09 6.61
C ASN A 155 16.87 -16.60 5.58
N LYS A 156 16.78 -17.24 4.42
CA LYS A 156 15.78 -16.95 3.39
C LYS A 156 14.35 -17.06 3.95
N THR A 157 14.05 -18.16 4.63
CA THR A 157 12.71 -18.41 5.20
C THR A 157 12.36 -17.39 6.29
N ALA A 158 13.32 -17.07 7.17
CA ALA A 158 13.13 -16.07 8.21
C ALA A 158 12.94 -14.65 7.63
N GLN A 159 13.74 -14.28 6.63
CA GLN A 159 13.61 -13.00 5.93
C GLN A 159 12.27 -12.87 5.19
N ALA A 160 11.82 -13.94 4.54
CA ALA A 160 10.52 -13.98 3.87
C ALA A 160 9.37 -13.68 4.84
N THR A 161 9.42 -14.27 6.04
CA THR A 161 8.42 -14.03 7.11
C THR A 161 8.39 -12.55 7.51
N CYS A 162 9.57 -11.95 7.72
CA CYS A 162 9.65 -10.54 8.13
C CYS A 162 9.18 -9.59 7.04
N ARG A 163 9.47 -9.91 5.78
CA ARG A 163 8.95 -9.19 4.63
C ARG A 163 7.43 -9.28 4.48
N ILE A 164 6.85 -10.46 4.68
CA ILE A 164 5.40 -10.67 4.66
C ILE A 164 4.73 -9.86 5.77
N ASN A 165 5.29 -9.87 6.98
CA ASN A 165 4.76 -9.09 8.10
C ASN A 165 4.82 -7.58 7.85
N PHE A 166 5.90 -7.09 7.23
CA PHE A 166 6.00 -5.70 6.81
C PHE A 166 4.91 -5.34 5.79
N ALA A 167 4.74 -6.16 4.75
CA ALA A 167 3.68 -5.97 3.76
C ALA A 167 2.28 -6.01 4.39
N LYS A 168 2.02 -6.91 5.34
CA LYS A 168 0.75 -6.96 6.08
C LYS A 168 0.49 -5.67 6.88
N ALA A 169 1.52 -5.10 7.50
CA ALA A 169 1.39 -3.84 8.22
C ALA A 169 1.04 -2.67 7.28
N ILE A 170 1.72 -2.56 6.13
CA ILE A 170 1.45 -1.53 5.11
C ILE A 170 0.05 -1.71 4.50
N SER A 171 -0.34 -2.95 4.16
CA SER A 171 -1.67 -3.30 3.65
C SER A 171 -2.75 -2.90 4.67
N SER A 172 -2.59 -3.29 5.94
CA SER A 172 -3.57 -2.99 6.99
C SER A 172 -3.74 -1.51 7.26
N PHE A 173 -2.63 -0.76 7.26
CA PHE A 173 -2.64 0.68 7.44
C PHE A 173 -3.30 1.40 6.25
N THR A 174 -2.95 0.99 5.03
CA THR A 174 -3.57 1.52 3.79
C THR A 174 -5.06 1.21 3.74
N ARG A 175 -5.47 0.00 4.16
CA ARG A 175 -6.87 -0.41 4.18
C ARG A 175 -7.71 0.46 5.11
N GLY A 176 -7.28 0.62 6.37
CA GLY A 176 -8.03 1.41 7.35
C GLY A 176 -8.08 2.89 6.96
N ALA A 177 -6.99 3.41 6.40
CA ALA A 177 -6.95 4.75 5.79
C ALA A 177 -8.00 4.93 4.69
N LEU A 178 -8.04 4.02 3.71
CA LEU A 178 -8.99 4.06 2.61
C LEU A 178 -10.43 3.82 3.08
N CYS A 179 -10.64 3.02 4.14
CA CYS A 179 -11.95 2.83 4.74
C CYS A 179 -12.57 4.14 5.26
N SER A 180 -11.79 5.19 5.54
CA SER A 180 -12.33 6.50 5.93
C SER A 180 -13.24 7.14 4.88
N ILE A 181 -13.19 6.71 3.62
CA ILE A 181 -14.17 7.14 2.60
C ILE A 181 -15.59 6.62 2.87
N CYS A 182 -15.72 5.61 3.73
CA CYS A 182 -17.01 5.03 4.11
C CYS A 182 -17.61 5.67 5.36
N ALA A 183 -16.95 6.67 5.96
CA ALA A 183 -17.57 7.49 6.99
C ALA A 183 -18.90 8.09 6.50
N GLY A 184 -19.85 8.28 7.42
CA GLY A 184 -21.08 8.98 7.13
C GLY A 184 -20.81 10.43 6.78
N VAL A 185 -21.52 10.96 5.79
CA VAL A 185 -21.38 12.37 5.38
C VAL A 185 -21.66 13.32 6.55
N GLU A 186 -22.55 12.92 7.46
CA GLU A 186 -22.94 13.63 8.67
C GLU A 186 -21.91 13.56 9.80
N LYS A 187 -20.95 12.62 9.72
CA LYS A 187 -19.90 12.37 10.71
C LYS A 187 -18.50 12.74 10.23
N ILE A 188 -18.34 13.18 8.98
CA ILE A 188 -17.01 13.40 8.40
C ILE A 188 -16.16 14.41 9.18
N ASN A 189 -16.78 15.45 9.74
CA ASN A 189 -16.08 16.47 10.54
C ASN A 189 -15.66 15.96 11.94
N ASP A 190 -16.25 14.86 12.41
CA ASP A 190 -15.81 14.20 13.64
C ASP A 190 -14.43 13.55 13.40
N TYR A 191 -14.17 13.08 12.17
CA TYR A 191 -12.96 12.35 11.79
C TYR A 191 -11.84 13.22 11.21
N PHE A 192 -12.12 14.47 10.83
CA PHE A 192 -11.11 15.38 10.28
C PHE A 192 -11.03 16.65 11.13
N ASN A 193 -9.82 17.20 11.30
CA ASN A 193 -9.66 18.50 11.96
C ASN A 193 -9.94 19.67 10.97
N ALA A 194 -9.87 20.90 11.47
CA ALA A 194 -10.12 22.11 10.66
C ALA A 194 -9.11 22.28 9.50
N GLN A 195 -7.91 21.71 9.62
CA GLN A 195 -6.88 21.69 8.58
C GLN A 195 -7.11 20.56 7.55
N GLY A 196 -8.17 19.79 7.72
CA GLY A 196 -8.49 18.65 6.88
C GLY A 196 -7.52 17.47 7.06
N GLN A 197 -6.89 17.33 8.22
CA GLN A 197 -6.08 16.15 8.56
C GLN A 197 -6.97 15.09 9.19
N LEU A 198 -6.75 13.81 8.83
CA LEU A 198 -7.48 12.69 9.43
C LEU A 198 -7.06 12.55 10.90
N LYS A 199 -8.04 12.54 11.82
CA LYS A 199 -7.82 12.22 13.22
C LYS A 199 -7.66 10.72 13.36
N VAL A 200 -6.49 10.26 13.76
CA VAL A 200 -6.18 8.83 13.92
C VAL A 200 -5.94 8.47 15.37
N SER A 201 -6.45 7.30 15.75
CA SER A 201 -6.24 6.78 17.11
C SER A 201 -4.76 6.50 17.37
N GLN A 202 -4.30 6.87 18.57
CA GLN A 202 -2.95 6.52 19.02
C GLN A 202 -2.69 5.01 18.97
N SER A 203 -3.71 4.20 19.28
CA SER A 203 -3.62 2.74 19.21
C SER A 203 -3.24 2.24 17.81
N SER A 204 -3.93 2.70 16.76
CA SER A 204 -3.59 2.34 15.38
C SER A 204 -2.19 2.75 14.98
N VAL A 205 -1.78 3.96 15.36
CA VAL A 205 -0.42 4.46 15.10
C VAL A 205 0.62 3.58 15.79
N ASN A 206 0.39 3.24 17.05
CA ASN A 206 1.30 2.38 17.82
C ASN A 206 1.40 0.98 17.21
N THR A 207 0.27 0.36 16.83
CA THR A 207 0.27 -0.96 16.20
C THR A 207 1.02 -0.95 14.87
N PHE A 208 0.82 0.08 14.04
CA PHE A 208 1.55 0.23 12.79
C PHE A 208 3.06 0.40 13.01
N LEU A 209 3.45 1.31 13.91
CA LEU A 209 4.85 1.55 14.24
C LEU A 209 5.52 0.32 14.83
N GLN A 210 4.85 -0.38 15.76
CA GLN A 210 5.35 -1.62 16.35
C GLN A 210 5.54 -2.70 15.27
N SER A 211 4.55 -2.90 14.41
CA SER A 211 4.60 -3.95 13.38
C SER A 211 5.69 -3.67 12.34
N THR A 212 5.85 -2.41 11.94
CA THR A 212 6.92 -2.00 11.02
C THR A 212 8.30 -2.06 11.69
N ASP A 213 8.45 -1.56 12.91
CA ASP A 213 9.71 -1.64 13.67
C ASP A 213 10.17 -3.09 13.87
N GLN A 214 9.25 -4.00 14.21
CA GLN A 214 9.56 -5.42 14.38
C GLN A 214 10.04 -6.07 13.07
N ALA A 215 9.33 -5.80 11.97
CA ALA A 215 9.69 -6.38 10.67
C ALA A 215 11.01 -5.81 10.11
N ILE A 216 11.24 -4.52 10.30
CA ILE A 216 12.50 -3.84 9.93
C ILE A 216 13.65 -4.36 10.79
N SER A 217 13.48 -4.45 12.11
CA SER A 217 14.50 -4.97 13.03
C SER A 217 14.83 -6.43 12.76
N CYS A 218 13.82 -7.26 12.48
CA CYS A 218 14.05 -8.61 12.02
C CYS A 218 14.90 -8.64 10.75
N THR A 219 14.55 -7.83 9.73
CA THR A 219 15.31 -7.79 8.48
C THR A 219 16.75 -7.31 8.71
N ALA A 220 16.94 -6.29 9.55
CA ALA A 220 18.27 -5.77 9.90
C ALA A 220 19.15 -6.82 10.60
N SER A 221 18.57 -7.71 11.40
CA SER A 221 19.31 -8.75 12.13
C SER A 221 20.10 -9.71 11.22
N PHE A 222 19.65 -9.88 9.97
CA PHE A 222 20.35 -10.71 8.97
C PHE A 222 21.64 -10.08 8.46
N PHE A 223 21.84 -8.78 8.68
CA PHE A 223 23.01 -8.03 8.19
C PHE A 223 24.01 -7.69 9.30
N THR A 224 23.97 -8.43 10.40
CA THR A 224 25.06 -8.38 11.39
C THR A 224 26.36 -8.92 10.77
N PRO A 225 27.54 -8.39 11.17
CA PRO A 225 28.82 -8.87 10.63
C PRO A 225 29.03 -10.38 10.78
N SER A 226 28.55 -10.96 11.89
CA SER A 226 28.60 -12.41 12.15
C SER A 226 27.68 -13.20 11.22
N ASN A 227 26.44 -12.77 11.00
CA ASN A 227 25.51 -13.49 10.13
C ASN A 227 25.92 -13.42 8.65
N ILE A 228 26.39 -12.25 8.19
CA ILE A 228 26.97 -12.09 6.85
C ILE A 228 28.14 -13.05 6.67
N GLU A 229 29.02 -13.14 7.67
CA GLU A 229 30.16 -14.06 7.63
C GLU A 229 29.73 -15.52 7.52
N LEU A 230 28.74 -15.95 8.31
CA LEU A 230 28.22 -17.32 8.27
C LEU A 230 27.67 -17.67 6.88
N ILE A 231 26.83 -16.79 6.31
CA ILE A 231 26.24 -16.99 4.98
C ILE A 231 27.35 -17.06 3.92
N VAL A 232 28.26 -16.09 3.89
CA VAL A 232 29.29 -16.02 2.85
C VAL A 232 30.29 -17.17 2.98
N LYS A 233 30.63 -17.62 4.18
CA LYS A 233 31.47 -18.81 4.39
C LYS A 233 30.80 -20.08 3.87
N GLU A 234 29.50 -20.26 4.12
CA GLU A 234 28.74 -21.38 3.55
C GLU A 234 28.77 -21.34 2.02
N LEU A 235 28.51 -20.18 1.42
CA LEU A 235 28.55 -20.01 -0.03
C LEU A 235 29.95 -20.29 -0.60
N ASN A 236 31.01 -19.75 0.02
CA ASN A 236 32.39 -20.01 -0.38
C ASN A 236 32.73 -21.50 -0.33
N ALA A 237 32.37 -22.20 0.75
CA ALA A 237 32.62 -23.64 0.88
C ALA A 237 31.88 -24.46 -0.20
N ALA A 238 30.71 -24.00 -0.63
CA ALA A 238 29.93 -24.68 -1.67
C ALA A 238 30.43 -24.41 -3.10
N TYR A 239 30.94 -23.20 -3.37
CA TYR A 239 31.18 -22.75 -4.75
C TYR A 239 32.63 -22.42 -5.08
N ILE A 240 33.54 -22.32 -4.11
CA ILE A 240 34.97 -22.10 -4.36
C ILE A 240 35.72 -23.40 -4.08
N LYS A 241 36.32 -23.97 -5.12
CA LYS A 241 37.08 -25.23 -5.04
C LYS A 241 38.32 -25.07 -4.18
N ASN A 242 38.69 -26.14 -3.49
CA ASN A 242 39.94 -26.27 -2.73
C ASN A 242 40.14 -25.19 -1.64
N ASN A 243 39.08 -24.50 -1.20
CA ASN A 243 39.18 -23.37 -0.28
C ASN A 243 40.19 -22.31 -0.73
N ASP A 244 40.17 -21.97 -2.02
CA ASP A 244 41.07 -20.96 -2.58
C ASP A 244 41.02 -19.64 -1.78
N LYS A 245 42.19 -19.00 -1.64
CA LYS A 245 42.37 -17.75 -0.90
C LYS A 245 41.48 -16.61 -1.40
N CYS A 246 40.99 -16.66 -2.64
CA CYS A 246 40.05 -15.67 -3.17
C CYS A 246 38.76 -15.57 -2.33
N GLY A 247 38.36 -16.64 -1.64
CA GLY A 247 37.19 -16.64 -0.76
C GLY A 247 37.29 -15.64 0.40
N ALA A 248 38.50 -15.39 0.93
CA ALA A 248 38.71 -14.38 1.97
C ALA A 248 38.46 -12.95 1.42
N ASN A 249 38.96 -12.65 0.22
CA ASN A 249 38.73 -11.36 -0.44
C ASN A 249 37.23 -11.15 -0.73
N VAL A 250 36.51 -12.20 -1.15
CA VAL A 250 35.06 -12.14 -1.36
C VAL A 250 34.34 -11.79 -0.05
N LEU A 251 34.70 -12.45 1.05
CA LEU A 251 34.12 -12.20 2.37
C LEU A 251 34.34 -10.76 2.83
N ASP A 252 35.57 -10.28 2.76
CA ASP A 252 35.91 -8.93 3.22
C ASP A 252 35.18 -7.85 2.40
N ASN A 253 35.15 -7.99 1.08
CA ASN A 253 34.42 -7.07 0.21
C ASN A 253 32.91 -7.03 0.51
N ILE A 254 32.29 -8.19 0.76
CA ILE A 254 30.87 -8.25 1.09
C ILE A 254 30.61 -7.59 2.45
N LYS A 255 31.44 -7.88 3.46
CA LYS A 255 31.34 -7.22 4.77
C LYS A 255 31.45 -5.71 4.67
N THR A 256 32.35 -5.19 3.82
CA THR A 256 32.46 -3.75 3.58
C THR A 256 31.21 -3.17 2.92
N ILE A 257 30.67 -3.81 1.89
CA ILE A 257 29.46 -3.34 1.19
C ILE A 257 28.25 -3.29 2.14
N PHE A 258 28.12 -4.29 3.01
CA PHE A 258 27.00 -4.42 3.94
C PHE A 258 27.31 -3.88 5.35
N ALA A 259 28.37 -3.09 5.52
CA ALA A 259 28.68 -2.47 6.81
C ALA A 259 27.58 -1.49 7.26
N ASN A 260 26.87 -0.88 6.32
CA ASN A 260 25.68 -0.06 6.59
C ASN A 260 24.62 -0.28 5.50
N PRO A 261 23.74 -1.29 5.64
CA PRO A 261 22.75 -1.61 4.62
C PRO A 261 21.56 -0.62 4.62
N LYS A 262 21.54 0.36 5.54
CA LYS A 262 20.45 1.36 5.73
C LYS A 262 19.05 0.75 5.90
N ILE A 263 18.96 -0.36 6.62
CA ILE A 263 17.68 -0.99 7.00
C ILE A 263 17.37 -0.58 8.44
N SER A 264 16.84 0.63 8.61
CA SER A 264 16.49 1.18 9.92
C SER A 264 15.28 2.11 9.79
N ASN A 265 14.37 2.04 10.75
CA ASN A 265 13.20 2.92 10.80
C ASN A 265 13.54 4.29 11.43
N ASP A 266 14.71 4.83 11.15
CA ASP A 266 15.19 6.12 11.67
C ASP A 266 15.42 7.06 10.48
N ASP A 267 14.84 8.25 10.52
CA ASP A 267 14.97 9.25 9.46
C ASP A 267 16.27 10.09 9.55
N GLY A 268 17.12 9.80 10.54
CA GLY A 268 18.38 10.49 10.80
C GLY A 268 18.21 11.86 11.47
N LYS A 269 16.97 12.25 11.81
CA LYS A 269 16.62 13.52 12.45
C LYS A 269 15.87 13.30 13.77
N GLY A 270 15.93 12.08 14.32
CA GLY A 270 15.21 11.70 15.53
C GLY A 270 13.74 11.29 15.30
N GLY A 271 13.33 11.15 14.04
CA GLY A 271 12.01 10.67 13.64
C GLY A 271 12.05 9.26 13.04
N LYS A 272 10.89 8.79 12.58
CA LYS A 272 10.71 7.50 11.91
C LYS A 272 10.57 7.67 10.40
N VAL A 273 11.09 6.73 9.62
CA VAL A 273 10.87 6.67 8.16
C VAL A 273 9.43 6.25 7.86
N CYS A 274 8.96 5.18 8.51
CA CYS A 274 7.57 4.77 8.53
C CYS A 274 6.79 5.60 9.55
N LYS A 275 6.08 6.62 9.07
CA LYS A 275 5.30 7.53 9.91
C LYS A 275 3.85 7.08 9.98
N GLY A 276 3.32 6.90 11.19
CA GLY A 276 1.89 6.62 11.40
C GLY A 276 0.96 7.80 11.13
N THR A 277 1.48 8.94 10.66
CA THR A 277 0.72 10.16 10.37
C THR A 277 0.81 10.60 8.90
N THR A 278 1.47 9.81 8.06
CA THR A 278 1.46 9.97 6.59
C THR A 278 0.60 8.84 6.03
N ILE A 279 -0.64 9.15 5.68
CA ILE A 279 -1.72 8.19 5.44
C ILE A 279 -2.08 8.10 3.96
N PHE A 280 -2.27 9.26 3.33
CA PHE A 280 -2.60 9.43 1.92
C PHE A 280 -1.41 9.99 1.10
N GLY A 281 -0.40 10.51 1.79
CA GLY A 281 0.84 11.04 1.22
C GLY A 281 1.81 9.96 0.74
N ASP A 282 2.94 10.40 0.19
CA ASP A 282 3.99 9.50 -0.26
C ASP A 282 4.73 8.85 0.93
N ASN A 283 4.67 7.51 0.98
CA ASN A 283 5.37 6.66 1.94
C ASN A 283 6.45 5.80 1.28
N SER A 284 6.88 6.13 0.05
CA SER A 284 7.87 5.39 -0.72
C SER A 284 9.15 5.07 0.06
N ALA A 285 9.64 5.98 0.90
CA ALA A 285 10.81 5.74 1.75
C ALA A 285 10.59 4.60 2.75
N CYS A 286 9.43 4.55 3.40
CA CYS A 286 9.05 3.45 4.29
C CYS A 286 8.85 2.16 3.47
N GLU A 287 8.09 2.23 2.38
CA GLU A 287 7.77 1.08 1.53
C GLU A 287 9.02 0.40 0.95
N ASN A 288 10.10 1.16 0.75
CA ASN A 288 11.37 0.67 0.20
C ASN A 288 12.46 0.35 1.26
N ILE A 289 12.13 0.39 2.54
CA ILE A 289 13.14 0.26 3.61
C ILE A 289 13.81 -1.12 3.64
N LEU A 290 13.09 -2.18 3.26
CA LEU A 290 13.61 -3.56 3.28
C LEU A 290 14.52 -3.88 2.07
N GLN A 291 14.54 -2.99 1.06
CA GLN A 291 15.44 -3.07 -0.09
C GLN A 291 16.85 -2.62 0.31
N GLY A 292 17.02 -1.92 1.44
CA GLY A 292 18.28 -1.36 1.90
C GLY A 292 18.83 -0.29 0.95
N ASP A 293 20.09 0.10 1.13
CA ASP A 293 20.72 1.15 0.32
C ASP A 293 20.68 0.80 -1.18
N ALA A 294 20.29 1.78 -2.00
CA ALA A 294 20.27 1.66 -3.45
C ALA A 294 21.68 1.38 -4.04
N SER A 295 22.74 1.72 -3.31
CA SER A 295 24.13 1.48 -3.71
C SER A 295 24.62 0.05 -3.46
N LEU A 296 23.89 -0.79 -2.71
CA LEU A 296 24.33 -2.15 -2.37
C LEU A 296 24.71 -2.99 -3.61
N GLU A 297 23.99 -2.81 -4.72
CA GLU A 297 24.28 -3.50 -6.00
C GLU A 297 24.90 -2.59 -7.07
N LYS A 298 25.05 -1.28 -6.83
CA LYS A 298 25.63 -0.38 -7.84
C LYS A 298 27.12 -0.70 -8.01
N LYS A 299 27.51 -1.13 -9.21
CA LYS A 299 28.90 -0.99 -9.66
C LYS A 299 29.20 0.51 -9.68
N LEU A 300 30.35 0.93 -9.13
CA LEU A 300 30.89 2.29 -9.29
C LEU A 300 30.92 2.65 -10.79
N ARG A 301 29.85 3.25 -11.28
CA ARG A 301 29.78 4.03 -12.50
C ARG A 301 29.38 5.42 -12.03
N LEU A 302 30.39 6.27 -11.86
CA LEU A 302 30.25 7.72 -11.81
C LEU A 302 29.23 8.14 -12.89
N LEU A 303 28.32 9.06 -12.54
CA LEU A 303 27.35 9.76 -13.42
C LEU A 303 25.96 9.11 -13.64
N ARG A 304 25.32 8.59 -12.58
CA ARG A 304 23.84 8.50 -12.49
C ARG A 304 23.31 8.81 -11.08
N ALA A 305 24.00 9.69 -10.35
CA ALA A 305 23.56 10.11 -9.02
C ALA A 305 22.47 11.19 -9.09
N GLU A 306 22.28 11.85 -10.23
CA GLU A 306 21.48 13.08 -10.28
C GLU A 306 20.00 12.90 -10.64
N GLU A 307 19.52 11.73 -11.08
CA GLU A 307 18.09 11.57 -11.41
C GLU A 307 17.24 10.92 -10.30
N GLU A 308 17.82 10.10 -9.41
CA GLU A 308 17.07 9.49 -8.30
C GLU A 308 17.03 10.38 -7.03
N GLU A 309 17.99 11.32 -6.87
CA GLU A 309 18.03 12.27 -5.74
C GLU A 309 17.13 13.50 -5.92
N ILE A 310 16.49 13.68 -7.10
CA ILE A 310 15.54 14.78 -7.37
C ILE A 310 14.11 14.44 -6.92
N ASN A 311 13.89 13.39 -6.14
CA ASN A 311 12.76 13.40 -5.21
C ASN A 311 13.17 14.19 -3.96
N ARG A 312 13.32 15.50 -4.17
CA ARG A 312 13.41 16.54 -3.15
C ARG A 312 12.55 16.11 -1.96
N LEU A 313 13.19 16.00 -0.81
CA LEU A 313 12.62 16.12 0.54
C LEU A 313 11.80 17.42 0.67
N LEU A 314 10.70 17.53 -0.05
CA LEU A 314 9.53 18.24 0.43
C LEU A 314 9.09 17.39 1.61
N GLN A 315 9.33 17.89 2.83
CA GLN A 315 8.77 17.29 4.03
C GLN A 315 7.28 17.05 3.74
N ALA A 316 6.89 15.79 3.57
CA ALA A 316 5.49 15.45 3.38
C ALA A 316 4.76 16.03 4.59
N SER A 317 3.93 17.04 4.37
CA SER A 317 3.10 17.62 5.41
C SER A 317 2.22 16.50 5.95
N SER A 318 2.22 16.28 7.27
CA SER A 318 1.38 15.27 7.92
C SER A 318 -0.06 15.45 7.48
N ASP A 319 -0.64 14.42 6.87
CA ASP A 319 -2.04 14.44 6.42
C ASP A 319 -3.01 13.83 7.44
N ALA A 320 -2.44 13.43 8.59
CA ALA A 320 -3.15 12.99 9.77
C ALA A 320 -2.61 13.64 11.05
N VAL A 321 -3.45 13.65 12.07
CA VAL A 321 -3.14 14.10 13.43
C VAL A 321 -3.56 13.00 14.41
N ILE A 322 -2.77 12.80 15.47
CA ILE A 322 -3.13 11.85 16.51
C ILE A 322 -4.21 12.47 17.39
N ASP A 323 -5.31 11.73 17.58
CA ASP A 323 -6.43 12.14 18.42
C ASP A 323 -6.89 10.94 19.26
N PRO A 324 -7.15 11.09 20.57
CA PRO A 324 -7.68 10.02 21.42
C PRO A 324 -8.99 9.41 20.90
N ASN A 325 -9.82 10.20 20.21
CA ASN A 325 -11.08 9.79 19.60
C ASN A 325 -10.94 9.60 18.07
N GLY A 326 -9.71 9.51 17.56
CA GLY A 326 -9.44 9.31 16.15
C GLY A 326 -9.89 7.95 15.64
N VAL A 327 -10.02 7.82 14.32
CA VAL A 327 -10.42 6.56 13.69
C VAL A 327 -9.33 5.49 13.82
N SER A 328 -9.74 4.22 13.78
CA SER A 328 -8.79 3.13 13.59
C SER A 328 -8.38 3.07 12.13
N VAL A 329 -7.10 3.26 11.85
CA VAL A 329 -6.53 3.16 10.50
C VAL A 329 -5.72 1.88 10.29
N TYR A 330 -5.55 1.07 11.33
CA TYR A 330 -4.94 -0.25 11.22
C TYR A 330 -6.05 -1.31 11.14
N THR A 331 -6.39 -1.73 9.91
CA THR A 331 -7.49 -2.66 9.64
C THR A 331 -6.99 -3.89 8.90
N THR A 332 -7.02 -5.06 9.54
CA THR A 332 -6.64 -6.33 8.91
C THR A 332 -7.77 -6.90 8.07
N SER A 333 -7.44 -7.80 7.14
CA SER A 333 -8.42 -8.55 6.35
C SER A 333 -7.98 -10.01 6.20
N ASN A 334 -8.94 -10.91 6.00
CA ASN A 334 -8.65 -12.29 5.62
C ASN A 334 -7.92 -12.37 4.27
N SER A 335 -8.04 -11.35 3.43
CA SER A 335 -7.30 -11.23 2.17
C SER A 335 -5.79 -11.08 2.37
N ASP A 336 -5.34 -10.65 3.56
CA ASP A 336 -3.90 -10.56 3.91
C ASP A 336 -3.20 -11.94 3.90
N ASN A 337 -3.96 -13.05 3.91
CA ASN A 337 -3.42 -14.40 3.73
C ASN A 337 -2.90 -14.68 2.32
N GLN A 338 -3.24 -13.83 1.34
CA GLN A 338 -2.71 -13.89 -0.03
C GLN A 338 -1.32 -13.27 -0.17
N ILE A 339 -0.84 -12.57 0.87
CA ILE A 339 0.49 -11.93 0.88
C ILE A 339 1.55 -13.01 1.10
N ASP A 340 2.30 -13.31 0.04
CA ASP A 340 3.49 -14.17 0.06
C ASP A 340 4.78 -13.36 -0.18
N GLU A 341 5.95 -14.02 -0.11
CA GLU A 341 7.26 -13.38 -0.27
C GLU A 341 7.44 -12.64 -1.61
N THR A 342 6.76 -13.10 -2.65
CA THR A 342 6.93 -12.68 -4.04
C THR A 342 5.81 -11.74 -4.54
N GLY A 343 4.71 -11.67 -3.80
CA GLY A 343 3.48 -10.97 -4.20
C GLY A 343 2.68 -11.71 -5.27
N ASN A 344 3.00 -12.96 -5.61
CA ASN A 344 2.32 -13.73 -6.66
C ASN A 344 0.95 -14.24 -6.21
N GLY A 345 0.78 -14.55 -4.92
CA GLY A 345 -0.50 -14.87 -4.31
C GLY A 345 -1.52 -13.74 -4.36
N ILE A 346 -1.06 -12.49 -4.56
CA ILE A 346 -1.93 -11.32 -4.76
C ILE A 346 -2.44 -11.31 -6.21
N ALA A 347 -3.54 -12.05 -6.41
CA ALA A 347 -4.29 -12.15 -7.64
C ALA A 347 -5.67 -11.47 -7.47
N PRO A 348 -5.79 -10.16 -7.79
CA PRO A 348 -7.05 -9.44 -7.60
C PRO A 348 -8.15 -9.99 -8.52
N ASN A 349 -9.33 -10.26 -7.96
CA ASN A 349 -10.50 -10.68 -8.73
C ASN A 349 -11.47 -9.50 -8.92
N PHE A 350 -11.21 -8.67 -9.93
CA PHE A 350 -12.05 -7.51 -10.26
C PHE A 350 -13.42 -7.90 -10.85
N ASP A 351 -13.63 -9.15 -11.27
CA ASP A 351 -14.90 -9.59 -11.84
C ASP A 351 -15.99 -9.71 -10.75
N GLN A 352 -15.60 -9.85 -9.48
CA GLN A 352 -16.52 -9.82 -8.33
C GLN A 352 -16.94 -8.40 -7.88
N ILE A 353 -16.44 -7.36 -8.56
CA ILE A 353 -16.78 -5.96 -8.31
C ILE A 353 -17.75 -5.50 -9.39
N SER A 354 -19.03 -5.33 -9.02
CA SER A 354 -20.05 -4.86 -9.94
C SER A 354 -20.03 -3.33 -10.04
N THR A 355 -20.18 -2.82 -11.27
CA THR A 355 -20.24 -1.38 -11.57
C THR A 355 -21.54 -1.02 -12.32
N ASN A 356 -22.53 -1.91 -12.31
CA ASN A 356 -23.82 -1.66 -12.95
C ASN A 356 -24.72 -0.85 -12.02
N ASN A 357 -25.01 0.40 -12.40
CA ASN A 357 -26.05 1.21 -11.78
C ASN A 357 -27.42 0.68 -12.21
N SER A 358 -28.02 -0.23 -11.44
CA SER A 358 -29.42 -0.64 -11.64
C SER A 358 -30.44 0.50 -11.39
N ILE A 359 -29.99 1.70 -11.00
CA ILE A 359 -30.85 2.87 -10.72
C ILE A 359 -31.19 3.68 -11.99
N MET A 360 -30.45 3.55 -13.10
CA MET A 360 -30.78 4.29 -14.34
C MET A 360 -31.90 3.68 -15.19
N ILE A 361 -32.24 2.39 -14.96
CA ILE A 361 -33.31 1.72 -15.72
C ILE A 361 -34.70 2.06 -15.14
N GLY A 362 -34.79 2.38 -13.85
CA GLY A 362 -36.06 2.75 -13.20
C GLY A 362 -36.56 4.15 -13.56
N PHE A 363 -35.67 5.12 -13.77
CA PHE A 363 -36.05 6.51 -14.10
C PHE A 363 -36.50 6.69 -15.56
N THR A 364 -35.92 5.92 -16.50
CA THR A 364 -36.36 5.90 -17.90
C THR A 364 -37.70 5.18 -18.04
N ALA A 365 -37.95 4.10 -17.28
CA ALA A 365 -39.25 3.45 -17.24
C ALA A 365 -40.34 4.36 -16.63
N LEU A 366 -40.07 5.05 -15.51
CA LEU A 366 -41.07 5.91 -14.86
C LEU A 366 -41.41 7.16 -15.70
N SER A 367 -40.45 7.74 -16.41
CA SER A 367 -40.69 8.92 -17.27
C SER A 367 -41.50 8.57 -18.52
N ILE A 368 -41.33 7.37 -19.08
CA ILE A 368 -42.15 6.85 -20.19
C ILE A 368 -43.57 6.54 -19.70
N SER A 369 -43.73 5.95 -18.51
CA SER A 369 -45.05 5.70 -17.91
C SER A 369 -45.83 6.98 -17.60
N LEU A 370 -45.14 8.05 -17.15
CA LEU A 370 -45.78 9.33 -16.86
C LEU A 370 -46.22 10.05 -18.15
N PHE A 371 -45.45 9.93 -19.24
CA PHE A 371 -45.83 10.46 -20.55
C PHE A 371 -47.00 9.70 -21.17
N ALA A 372 -47.10 8.39 -20.96
CA ALA A 372 -48.21 7.57 -21.44
C ALA A 372 -49.54 7.80 -20.68
N LEU A 373 -49.50 8.42 -19.49
CA LEU A 373 -50.68 8.79 -18.70
C LEU A 373 -51.14 10.24 -18.93
N LEU A 374 -50.35 11.03 -19.67
CA LEU A 374 -50.61 12.44 -19.98
C LEU A 374 -51.03 12.67 -21.44
N PHE A 375 -51.13 11.60 -22.24
CA PHE A 375 -51.65 11.61 -23.61
C PHE A 375 -52.87 10.71 -23.77
#